data_AF-A0A7S0BBN9-F1
#
_entry.id   AF-A0A7S0BBN9-F1
#
_cell.length_a   1.000
_cell.length_b   1.000
_cell.length_c   1.000
_cell.angle_alpha   90.00
_cell.angle_beta   90.00
_cell.angle_gamma   90.00
#
_symmetry.space_group_name_H-M   'P 1'
#
loop_
_entity.id
_entity.type
_entity.pdbx_description
1 polymer ?
#
loop_
_entity_poly.entity_id
_entity_poly.type
_entity_poly.pdbx_seq_one_letter_code
_entity_poly.pdbx_strand_id
1 'polypeptide(L)'
;MTNFSRALMLKEGRSDPGEAQGPPTQREADAYTAPEVVQGAPAGPDADVFSFGTVALYTLTAEEPPAEPGAAAARAAALAGEDPAPLGSLAIGRPVVAACLATEPSQRPDLSAVYQDLLPAAS
;
A
#
# COMPACT_ATOMS: atom_id res chain seq x y z
N MET A 1 -13.95 -0.60 5.20
CA MET A 1 -13.00 -1.71 5.38
C MET A 1 -13.76 -2.86 6.00
N THR A 2 -13.77 -4.02 5.34
CA THR A 2 -14.40 -5.25 5.84
C THR A 2 -13.35 -6.37 5.76
N ASN A 3 -13.45 -7.39 6.63
CA ASN A 3 -12.49 -8.50 6.78
C ASN A 3 -11.19 -8.19 7.56
N PHE A 4 -11.24 -8.30 8.89
CA PHE A 4 -10.09 -8.17 9.80
C PHE A 4 -9.33 -9.48 10.05
N SER A 5 -9.57 -10.54 9.28
CA SER A 5 -8.97 -11.86 9.52
C SER A 5 -7.44 -11.89 9.41
N ARG A 6 -6.82 -10.80 8.92
CA ARG A 6 -5.36 -10.61 8.80
C ARG A 6 -4.82 -9.51 9.71
N ALA A 7 -5.64 -8.89 10.55
CA ALA A 7 -5.20 -7.83 11.46
C ALA A 7 -4.37 -8.40 12.61
N LEU A 8 -3.19 -7.83 12.85
CA LEU A 8 -2.38 -8.12 14.02
C LEU A 8 -2.63 -7.07 15.11
N MET A 9 -2.72 -7.50 16.36
CA MET A 9 -2.73 -6.57 17.48
C MET A 9 -1.33 -5.97 17.66
N LEU A 10 -1.20 -4.67 17.47
CA LEU A 10 -0.03 -3.90 17.92
C LEU A 10 -0.10 -3.81 19.45
N LYS A 11 0.69 -4.63 20.16
CA LYS A 11 0.80 -4.57 21.63
C LYS A 11 2.25 -4.41 22.03
N GLU A 12 2.55 -3.31 22.73
CA GLU A 12 3.79 -3.16 23.50
C GLU A 12 3.80 -4.20 24.64
N GLY A 13 4.83 -5.06 24.67
CA GLY A 13 5.16 -5.86 25.84
C GLY A 13 5.00 -7.38 25.69
N ARG A 14 6.15 -8.03 25.47
CA ARG A 14 6.52 -9.41 25.82
C ARG A 14 5.67 -10.53 25.19
N SER A 15 6.22 -11.10 24.12
CA SER A 15 5.74 -12.29 23.43
C SER A 15 5.82 -13.54 24.32
N ASP A 16 4.72 -14.28 24.39
CA ASP A 16 4.67 -15.69 24.79
C ASP A 16 4.91 -16.54 23.52
N PRO A 17 5.72 -17.62 23.54
CA PRO A 17 5.96 -18.41 22.34
C PRO A 17 4.89 -19.50 22.25
N GLY A 18 3.89 -19.30 21.41
CA GLY A 18 2.83 -20.29 21.24
C GLY A 18 1.91 -20.03 20.07
N GLU A 19 2.39 -20.28 18.85
CA GLU A 19 1.76 -21.20 17.88
C GLU A 19 2.54 -21.11 16.57
N ALA A 20 3.25 -22.18 16.24
CA ALA A 20 3.84 -22.35 14.93
C ALA A 20 2.71 -22.40 13.90
N GLN A 21 2.53 -21.31 13.14
CA GLN A 21 1.83 -21.40 11.87
C GLN A 21 2.49 -22.52 11.05
N GLY A 22 1.67 -23.41 10.49
CA GLY A 22 2.10 -24.55 9.69
C GLY A 22 2.98 -24.15 8.49
N PRO A 23 3.45 -25.13 7.68
CA PRO A 23 4.34 -24.84 6.56
C PRO A 23 3.73 -23.74 5.70
N PRO A 24 4.51 -22.74 5.23
CA PRO A 24 3.97 -21.61 4.50
C PRO A 24 3.25 -22.13 3.26
N THR A 25 1.93 -22.18 3.31
CA THR A 25 1.10 -22.25 2.12
C THR A 25 1.52 -21.05 1.29
N GLN A 26 1.84 -21.28 0.02
CA GLN A 26 2.16 -20.20 -0.92
C GLN A 26 1.10 -19.11 -0.75
N ARG A 27 1.44 -18.03 -0.06
CA ARG A 27 0.54 -16.90 0.14
C ARG A 27 0.36 -16.36 -1.26
N GLU A 28 -0.81 -16.56 -1.84
CA GLU A 28 -1.15 -15.96 -3.13
C GLU A 28 -0.92 -14.45 -2.98
N ALA A 29 0.09 -13.95 -3.69
CA ALA A 29 0.39 -12.54 -3.77
C ALA A 29 -0.69 -11.91 -4.66
N ASP A 30 -1.81 -11.52 -4.07
CA ASP A 30 -2.74 -10.64 -4.74
C ASP A 30 -2.10 -9.25 -4.92
N ALA A 31 -2.61 -8.48 -5.87
CA ALA A 31 -2.07 -7.16 -6.21
C ALA A 31 -2.25 -6.11 -5.09
N TYR A 32 -2.81 -6.49 -3.95
CA TYR A 32 -3.08 -5.63 -2.82
C TYR A 32 -2.23 -5.98 -1.59
N THR A 33 -1.56 -7.13 -1.59
CA THR A 33 -0.73 -7.59 -0.47
C THR A 33 0.67 -6.99 -0.58
N ALA A 34 1.14 -6.38 0.50
CA ALA A 34 2.47 -5.78 0.57
C ALA A 34 3.60 -6.81 0.39
N PRO A 35 4.72 -6.46 -0.27
CA PRO A 35 5.83 -7.38 -0.57
C PRO A 35 6.36 -8.12 0.65
N GLU A 36 6.55 -7.42 1.76
CA GLU A 36 7.05 -7.97 3.01
C GLU A 36 6.08 -9.00 3.61
N VAL A 37 4.77 -8.80 3.43
CA VAL A 37 3.74 -9.74 3.90
C VAL A 37 3.73 -11.00 3.04
N VAL A 38 3.95 -10.88 1.72
CA VAL A 38 4.16 -12.04 0.82
C VAL A 38 5.39 -12.83 1.26
N GLN A 39 6.46 -12.13 1.65
CA GLN A 39 7.71 -12.71 2.16
C GLN A 39 7.60 -13.30 3.58
N GLY A 40 6.43 -13.20 4.23
CA GLY A 40 6.16 -13.81 5.53
C GLY A 40 6.35 -12.87 6.73
N ALA A 41 6.68 -11.59 6.51
CA ALA A 41 6.67 -10.61 7.58
C ALA A 41 5.25 -10.40 8.14
N PRO A 42 5.12 -10.01 9.42
CA PRO A 42 3.85 -9.59 9.98
C PRO A 42 3.33 -8.35 9.25
N ALA A 43 2.02 -8.30 8.98
CA ALA A 43 1.39 -7.10 8.45
C ALA A 43 1.36 -6.01 9.54
N GLY A 44 1.93 -4.84 9.23
CA GLY A 44 1.93 -3.65 10.08
C GLY A 44 1.39 -2.42 9.34
N PRO A 45 1.46 -1.22 9.95
CA PRO A 45 0.94 0.01 9.34
C PRO A 45 1.46 0.28 7.92
N ASP A 46 2.73 -0.01 7.65
CA ASP A 46 3.34 0.18 6.33
C ASP A 46 2.71 -0.74 5.26
N ALA A 47 2.24 -1.92 5.66
CA ALA A 47 1.55 -2.84 4.76
C ALA A 47 0.16 -2.30 4.37
N ASP A 48 -0.54 -1.65 5.31
CA ASP A 48 -1.81 -0.98 5.04
C ASP A 48 -1.63 0.21 4.08
N VAL A 49 -0.52 0.95 4.20
CA VAL A 49 -0.15 2.02 3.26
C VAL A 49 0.03 1.47 1.85
N PHE A 50 0.72 0.34 1.70
CA PHE A 50 0.89 -0.31 0.40
C PHE A 50 -0.45 -0.75 -0.19
N SER A 51 -1.30 -1.44 0.59
CA SER A 51 -2.64 -1.85 0.16
C SER A 51 -3.53 -0.66 -0.21
N PHE A 52 -3.39 0.47 0.50
CA PHE A 52 -4.07 1.70 0.11
C PHE A 52 -3.55 2.24 -1.24
N GLY A 53 -2.24 2.25 -1.44
CA GLY A 53 -1.61 2.68 -2.70
C GLY A 53 -2.10 1.88 -3.90
N THR A 54 -2.26 0.57 -3.78
CA THR A 54 -2.72 -0.29 -4.89
C THR A 54 -4.19 -0.07 -5.22
N VAL A 55 -5.05 0.11 -4.20
CA VAL A 55 -6.45 0.53 -4.39
C VAL A 55 -6.51 1.89 -5.06
N ALA A 56 -5.71 2.86 -4.60
CA ALA A 56 -5.68 4.18 -5.21
C ALA A 56 -5.22 4.13 -6.67
N LEU A 57 -4.20 3.32 -7.00
CA LEU A 57 -3.76 3.09 -8.37
C LEU A 57 -4.89 2.52 -9.25
N TYR A 58 -5.62 1.53 -8.74
CA TYR A 58 -6.81 1.01 -9.42
C TYR A 58 -7.84 2.13 -9.66
N THR A 59 -8.14 2.96 -8.65
CA THR A 59 -9.14 4.03 -8.80
C THR A 59 -8.73 5.10 -9.82
N LEU A 60 -7.44 5.40 -9.94
CA LEU A 60 -6.93 6.40 -10.88
C LEU A 60 -6.88 5.88 -12.32
N THR A 61 -6.72 4.57 -12.51
CA THR A 61 -6.48 3.95 -13.82
C THR A 61 -7.65 3.13 -14.34
N ALA A 62 -8.57 2.72 -13.47
CA ALA A 62 -9.61 1.72 -13.71
C ALA A 62 -9.07 0.38 -14.25
N GLU A 63 -7.79 0.09 -14.01
CA GLU A 63 -7.11 -1.13 -14.43
C GLU A 63 -6.57 -1.89 -13.22
N GLU A 64 -6.60 -3.22 -13.29
CA GLU A 64 -6.07 -4.07 -12.23
C GLU A 64 -4.58 -3.76 -11.99
N PRO A 65 -4.17 -3.47 -10.74
CA PRO A 65 -2.77 -3.30 -10.42
C PRO A 65 -2.00 -4.60 -10.69
N PRO A 66 -0.75 -4.52 -11.17
CA PRO A 66 0.06 -5.72 -11.33
C PRO A 66 0.36 -6.32 -9.95
N ALA A 67 0.31 -7.65 -9.86
CA ALA A 67 0.60 -8.37 -8.61
C ALA A 67 2.06 -8.24 -8.16
N GLU A 68 2.97 -8.00 -9.11
CA GLU A 68 4.38 -7.73 -8.82
C GLU A 68 4.55 -6.31 -8.24
N PRO A 69 5.05 -6.16 -7.00
CA PRO A 69 5.13 -4.86 -6.35
C PRO A 69 5.98 -3.84 -7.10
N GLY A 70 7.10 -4.28 -7.70
CA GLY A 70 7.95 -3.41 -8.51
C GLY A 70 7.23 -2.88 -9.75
N ALA A 71 6.34 -3.68 -10.34
CA ALA A 71 5.53 -3.27 -11.48
C ALA A 71 4.43 -2.28 -11.06
N ALA A 72 3.85 -2.44 -9.87
CA ALA A 72 2.84 -1.51 -9.35
C ALA A 72 3.45 -0.13 -9.08
N ALA A 73 4.63 -0.10 -8.45
CA ALA A 73 5.39 1.12 -8.24
C ALA A 73 5.78 1.81 -9.55
N ALA A 74 6.27 1.04 -10.53
CA ALA A 74 6.64 1.57 -11.85
C ALA A 74 5.43 2.17 -12.58
N ARG A 75 4.26 1.52 -12.49
CA ARG A 75 3.01 2.02 -13.08
C ARG A 75 2.56 3.33 -12.43
N ALA A 76 2.60 3.42 -11.11
CA ALA A 76 2.25 4.65 -10.40
C ALA A 76 3.24 5.80 -10.71
N ALA A 77 4.53 5.51 -10.82
CA ALA A 77 5.54 6.49 -11.23
C ALA A 77 5.32 6.99 -12.67
N ALA A 78 4.95 6.11 -13.60
CA ALA A 78 4.60 6.49 -14.96
C ALA A 78 3.40 7.44 -14.99
N LEU A 79 2.34 7.11 -14.22
CA LEU A 79 1.16 7.95 -14.09
C LEU A 79 1.50 9.34 -13.53
N ALA A 80 2.43 9.43 -12.58
CA ALA A 80 2.90 10.71 -12.03
C ALA A 80 3.62 11.60 -13.06
N GLY A 81 4.20 11.03 -14.11
CA GLY A 81 4.85 11.77 -15.20
C GLY A 81 3.92 12.20 -16.35
N GLU A 82 2.68 11.71 -16.40
CA GLU A 82 1.70 12.07 -17.42
C GLU A 82 1.07 13.45 -17.14
N ASP A 83 0.84 14.26 -18.19
CA ASP A 83 0.11 15.53 -18.08
C ASP A 83 -1.28 15.26 -17.49
N PRO A 84 -1.64 15.84 -16.32
CA PRO A 84 -2.93 15.56 -15.72
C PRO A 84 -4.02 16.07 -16.66
N ALA A 85 -4.82 15.14 -17.19
CA ALA A 85 -6.16 15.43 -17.68
C ALA A 85 -6.90 16.34 -16.65
N PRO A 86 -7.91 17.15 -17.05
CA PRO A 86 -8.36 18.35 -16.32
C PRO A 86 -9.01 18.12 -14.93
N LEU A 87 -8.81 16.97 -14.31
CA LEU A 87 -9.17 16.64 -12.95
C LEU A 87 -8.04 17.05 -12.00
N GLY A 88 -8.02 18.34 -11.61
CA GLY A 88 -6.96 18.94 -10.79
C GLY A 88 -6.64 18.23 -9.47
N SER A 89 -7.57 17.45 -8.90
CA SER A 89 -7.33 16.64 -7.68
C SER A 89 -6.57 15.33 -7.95
N LEU A 90 -6.62 14.78 -9.17
CA LEU A 90 -5.85 13.58 -9.52
C LEU A 90 -4.36 13.88 -9.70
N ALA A 91 -3.99 15.10 -10.09
CA ALA A 91 -2.59 15.49 -10.29
C ALA A 91 -1.77 15.37 -9.00
N ILE A 92 -2.32 15.85 -7.88
CA ILE A 92 -1.66 15.81 -6.55
C ILE A 92 -1.62 14.38 -6.00
N GLY A 93 -2.61 13.55 -6.32
CA GLY A 93 -2.68 12.18 -5.82
C GLY A 93 -1.65 11.22 -6.42
N ARG A 94 -1.18 11.45 -7.66
CA ARG A 94 -0.30 10.50 -8.36
C ARG A 94 1.07 10.31 -7.68
N PRO A 95 1.81 11.38 -7.28
CA PRO A 95 3.06 11.22 -6.52
C PRO A 95 2.85 10.52 -5.18
N VAL A 96 1.74 10.81 -4.48
CA VAL A 96 1.41 10.19 -3.19
C VAL A 96 1.18 8.69 -3.36
N VAL A 97 0.43 8.29 -4.38
CA VAL A 97 0.21 6.87 -4.72
C VAL A 97 1.53 6.16 -5.03
N ALA A 98 2.43 6.79 -5.78
CA ALA A 98 3.74 6.22 -6.05
C ALA A 98 4.57 6.01 -4.77
N ALA A 99 4.54 6.97 -3.84
CA ALA A 99 5.23 6.86 -2.55
C ALA A 99 4.68 5.73 -1.67
N CYS A 100 3.35 5.53 -1.66
CA CYS A 100 2.72 4.43 -0.93
C CYS A 100 3.15 3.03 -1.43
N LEU A 101 3.54 2.92 -2.71
CA LEU A 101 3.93 1.67 -3.37
C LEU A 101 5.43 1.36 -3.28
N ALA A 102 6.19 2.09 -2.46
CA ALA A 102 7.60 1.80 -2.25
C ALA A 102 7.82 0.34 -1.81
N THR A 103 8.79 -0.34 -2.41
CA THR A 103 9.09 -1.75 -2.09
C THR A 103 9.53 -1.91 -0.64
N GLU A 104 10.39 -1.00 -0.17
CA GLU A 104 10.88 -0.98 1.20
C GLU A 104 9.83 -0.32 2.13
N PRO A 105 9.31 -1.00 3.16
CA PRO A 105 8.30 -0.46 4.07
C PRO A 105 8.68 0.89 4.69
N SER A 106 9.95 1.04 5.08
CA SER A 106 10.47 2.25 5.72
C SER A 106 10.54 3.48 4.79
N GLN A 107 10.34 3.29 3.48
CA GLN A 107 10.28 4.39 2.51
C GLN A 107 8.85 4.89 2.25
N ARG A 108 7.85 4.21 2.81
CA ARG A 108 6.45 4.61 2.64
C ARG A 108 6.11 5.75 3.62
N PRO A 109 5.27 6.71 3.22
CA PRO A 109 4.71 7.68 4.16
C PRO A 109 3.78 6.97 5.15
N ASP A 110 3.61 7.51 6.35
CA ASP A 110 2.51 7.09 7.19
C ASP A 110 1.16 7.60 6.62
N LEU A 111 0.04 6.98 7.03
CA LEU A 111 -1.29 7.37 6.53
C LEU A 111 -1.69 8.80 6.92
N SER A 112 -1.08 9.40 7.95
CA SER A 112 -1.34 10.80 8.30
C SER A 112 -0.72 11.73 7.27
N ALA A 113 0.52 11.47 6.85
CA ALA A 113 1.19 12.19 5.77
C ALA A 113 0.42 12.03 4.45
N VAL A 114 0.02 10.80 4.10
CA VAL A 114 -0.83 10.54 2.92
C VAL A 114 -2.10 11.37 2.95
N TYR A 115 -2.79 11.43 4.09
CA TYR A 115 -3.99 12.25 4.23
C TYR A 115 -3.71 13.73 4.01
N GLN A 116 -2.65 14.27 4.61
CA GLN A 116 -2.28 15.68 4.45
C GLN A 116 -1.94 16.03 3.00
N ASP A 117 -1.20 15.16 2.32
CA ASP A 117 -0.80 15.39 0.92
C ASP A 117 -1.98 15.31 -0.05
N LEU A 118 -3.05 14.59 0.31
CA LEU A 118 -4.27 14.48 -0.48
C LEU A 118 -5.29 15.59 -0.21
N LEU A 119 -5.10 16.41 0.83
CA LEU A 119 -6.00 17.51 1.12
C LEU A 119 -5.85 18.61 0.06
N PRO A 120 -6.96 19.15 -0.48
CA PRO A 120 -6.89 20.37 -1.26
C PRO A 120 -6.36 21.51 -0.39
N ALA A 121 -5.52 22.37 -0.96
CA ALA A 121 -5.10 23.59 -0.28
C ALA A 121 -6.34 24.39 0.14
N ALA A 122 -6.47 24.66 1.45
CA ALA A 122 -7.57 25.45 1.98
C ALA A 122 -7.60 26.80 1.24
N SER A 123 -8.71 27.06 0.55
CA SER A 123 -8.97 28.32 -0.16
C SER A 123 -9.48 29.41 0.78
#